data_AF-A0A0W0SHK5-F1
#
_entry.id   AF-A0A0W0SHK5-F1
#
_cell.length_a   1.000
_cell.length_b   1.000
_cell.length_c   1.000
_cell.angle_alpha   90.00
_cell.angle_beta   90.00
_cell.angle_gamma   90.00
#
_symmetry.space_group_name_H-M   'P 1'
#
loop_
_entity.id
_entity.type
_entity.pdbx_description
1 polymer ?
#
loop_
_entity_poly.entity_id
_entity_poly.type
_entity_poly.pdbx_seq_one_letter_code
_entity_poly.pdbx_strand_id
1 'polypeptide(L)'
;MGGARFWRIDPLADYGKLNVLAKSRININLVPPEWDDILRLLASLKLGRVPAEGIMRTLQVADKPTRLAKAIAEIGRIDKTIHMLNYLHDESFRRQTLVQLNLGEGRHSLGRSVFHGKRGELHQRYRAGQEDQLGALGLVLNIITLWNTIYMDAAINQLRQEGFPVYDEDVARLSAYGYGHINMLGRYSFAMPDEVKRGELRPLRTTEKP
;
A
#
# COMPACT_ATOMS: atom_id res chain seq x y z
N MET A 1 -1.76 3.80 18.87
CA MET A 1 -2.57 4.84 18.18
C MET A 1 -2.45 6.18 18.91
N GLY A 2 -1.32 6.89 18.78
CA GLY A 2 -1.02 8.06 19.62
C GLY A 2 -1.48 9.42 19.11
N GLY A 3 -2.09 9.52 17.92
CA GLY A 3 -2.42 10.82 17.30
C GLY A 3 -3.71 10.83 16.47
N ALA A 4 -4.53 9.79 16.58
CA ALA A 4 -5.75 9.67 15.79
C ALA A 4 -6.85 10.57 16.41
N ARG A 5 -7.38 11.51 15.63
CA ARG A 5 -8.45 12.42 16.08
C ARG A 5 -9.80 11.84 15.69
N PHE A 6 -10.80 12.03 16.54
CA PHE A 6 -12.21 11.78 16.24
C PHE A 6 -12.93 13.12 16.21
N TRP A 7 -13.80 13.30 15.21
CA TRP A 7 -14.54 14.53 15.04
C TRP A 7 -16.03 14.31 15.29
N ARG A 8 -16.65 15.24 16.01
CA ARG A 8 -18.11 15.28 16.18
C ARG A 8 -18.75 16.36 15.30
N ILE A 9 -19.95 16.08 14.82
CA ILE A 9 -20.77 17.05 14.07
C ILE A 9 -21.50 17.95 15.05
N ASP A 10 -22.21 17.37 16.02
CA ASP A 10 -22.89 18.11 17.07
C ASP A 10 -21.94 18.35 18.26
N PRO A 11 -21.62 19.62 18.60
CA PRO A 11 -20.84 19.97 19.78
C PRO A 11 -21.42 19.51 21.11
N LEU A 12 -22.75 19.39 21.20
CA LEU A 12 -23.49 19.12 22.42
C LEU A 12 -23.82 17.63 22.60
N ALA A 13 -23.62 16.82 21.57
CA ALA A 13 -23.85 15.38 21.65
C ALA A 13 -22.98 14.71 22.72
N ASP A 14 -23.61 13.86 23.52
CA ASP A 14 -22.95 13.04 24.53
C ASP A 14 -22.72 11.61 24.02
N TYR A 15 -21.46 11.24 23.83
CA TYR A 15 -21.05 9.89 23.42
C TYR A 15 -20.54 9.03 24.60
N GLY A 16 -20.85 9.43 25.84
CA GLY A 16 -20.40 8.76 27.06
C GLY A 16 -18.88 8.66 27.14
N LYS A 17 -18.37 7.42 27.27
CA LYS A 17 -16.92 7.15 27.39
C LYS A 17 -16.10 7.65 26.19
N LEU A 18 -16.71 7.78 25.00
CA LEU A 18 -16.02 8.24 23.79
C LEU A 18 -15.83 9.75 23.72
N ASN A 19 -16.42 10.53 24.63
CA ASN A 19 -16.25 11.99 24.65
C ASN A 19 -14.79 12.41 24.77
N VAL A 20 -13.97 11.62 25.49
CA VAL A 20 -12.53 11.89 25.66
C VAL A 20 -11.77 11.80 24.33
N LEU A 21 -12.25 11.00 23.38
CA LEU A 21 -11.64 10.81 22.06
C LEU A 21 -12.15 11.82 21.04
N ALA A 22 -13.46 12.12 21.05
CA ALA A 22 -14.12 13.01 20.10
C ALA A 22 -13.97 14.50 20.46
N LYS A 23 -12.76 14.99 20.66
CA LYS A 23 -12.52 16.41 21.05
C LYS A 23 -12.57 17.39 19.88
N SER A 24 -12.43 16.92 18.65
CA SER A 24 -12.42 17.77 17.45
C SER A 24 -13.83 17.96 16.89
N ARG A 25 -14.05 19.05 16.15
CA ARG A 25 -15.37 19.38 15.56
C ARG A 25 -15.27 19.47 14.04
N ILE A 26 -16.31 19.03 13.35
CA ILE A 26 -16.50 19.24 11.91
C ILE A 26 -17.29 20.54 11.71
N ASN A 27 -16.85 21.37 10.77
CA ASN A 27 -17.64 22.53 10.35
C ASN A 27 -18.52 22.17 9.16
N ILE A 28 -19.66 21.53 9.45
CA ILE A 28 -20.54 21.01 8.40
C ILE A 28 -21.13 22.12 7.50
N ASN A 29 -21.21 23.36 8.00
CA ASN A 29 -21.72 24.50 7.24
C ASN A 29 -20.84 24.89 6.03
N LEU A 30 -19.60 24.39 5.97
CA LEU A 30 -18.74 24.56 4.80
C LEU A 30 -19.16 23.69 3.61
N VAL A 31 -19.92 22.60 3.85
CA VAL A 31 -20.23 21.61 2.81
C VAL A 31 -21.39 22.04 1.90
N PRO A 32 -22.59 22.43 2.41
CA PRO A 32 -23.73 22.73 1.55
C PRO A 32 -23.46 23.77 0.46
N PRO A 33 -22.75 24.88 0.72
CA PRO A 33 -22.51 25.89 -0.31
C PRO A 33 -21.61 25.43 -1.46
N GLU A 34 -20.77 24.42 -1.23
CA GLU A 34 -19.81 23.89 -2.23
C GLU A 34 -20.27 22.54 -2.79
N TRP A 35 -21.48 22.08 -2.43
CA TRP A 35 -21.93 20.71 -2.72
C TRP A 35 -21.91 20.39 -4.22
N ASP A 36 -22.43 21.30 -5.04
CA ASP A 36 -22.44 21.12 -6.49
C ASP A 36 -21.02 21.04 -7.08
N ASP A 37 -20.09 21.85 -6.57
CA ASP A 37 -18.71 21.86 -7.04
C ASP A 37 -17.93 20.63 -6.58
N ILE A 38 -18.23 20.11 -5.38
CA ILE A 38 -17.74 18.81 -4.92
C ILE A 38 -18.20 17.72 -5.89
N LEU A 39 -19.49 17.67 -6.22
CA LEU A 39 -20.02 16.67 -7.14
C LEU A 39 -19.43 16.79 -8.55
N ARG A 40 -19.27 18.01 -9.07
CA ARG A 40 -18.61 18.26 -10.37
C ARG A 40 -17.16 17.79 -10.38
N LEU A 41 -16.42 18.07 -9.31
CA LEU A 41 -15.02 17.64 -9.18
C LEU A 41 -14.92 16.12 -9.12
N LEU A 42 -15.77 15.47 -8.31
CA LEU A 42 -15.83 14.00 -8.22
C LEU A 42 -16.24 13.35 -9.53
N ALA A 43 -17.24 13.89 -10.22
CA ALA A 43 -17.66 13.40 -11.54
C ALA A 43 -16.55 13.56 -12.58
N SER A 44 -15.86 14.70 -12.58
CA SER A 44 -14.75 14.97 -13.49
C SER A 44 -13.58 14.00 -13.26
N LEU A 45 -13.25 13.73 -11.99
CA LEU A 45 -12.23 12.76 -11.61
C LEU A 45 -12.64 11.34 -12.02
N LYS A 46 -13.87 10.91 -11.69
CA LYS A 46 -14.38 9.57 -12.00
C LYS A 46 -14.46 9.32 -13.51
N LEU A 47 -14.76 10.34 -14.30
CA LEU A 47 -14.82 10.26 -15.77
C LEU A 47 -13.46 10.48 -16.45
N GLY A 48 -12.37 10.70 -15.68
CA GLY A 48 -11.03 10.93 -16.23
C GLY A 48 -10.91 12.23 -17.05
N ARG A 49 -11.81 13.20 -16.85
CA ARG A 49 -11.87 14.45 -17.64
C ARG A 49 -10.79 15.45 -17.26
N VAL A 50 -10.23 15.34 -16.05
CA VAL A 50 -9.23 16.27 -15.52
C VAL A 50 -8.08 15.48 -14.91
N PRO A 51 -6.80 15.80 -15.25
CA PRO A 51 -5.65 15.17 -14.63
C PRO A 51 -5.51 15.58 -13.15
N ALA A 52 -4.89 14.73 -12.33
CA ALA A 52 -4.71 14.97 -10.89
C ALA A 52 -4.04 16.32 -10.58
N GLU A 53 -3.08 16.76 -11.39
CA GLU A 53 -2.44 18.07 -11.24
C GLU A 53 -3.43 19.23 -11.40
N GLY A 54 -4.35 19.13 -12.37
CA GLY A 54 -5.40 20.13 -12.59
C GLY A 54 -6.32 20.23 -11.37
N ILE A 55 -6.69 19.10 -10.79
CA ILE A 55 -7.48 19.05 -9.54
C ILE A 55 -6.72 19.73 -8.41
N MET A 56 -5.44 19.42 -8.20
CA MET A 56 -4.65 20.03 -7.13
C MET A 56 -4.59 21.56 -7.25
N ARG A 57 -4.43 22.09 -8.47
CA ARG A 57 -4.46 23.53 -8.72
C ARG A 57 -5.83 24.17 -8.42
N THR A 58 -6.94 23.44 -8.56
CA THR A 58 -8.28 23.95 -8.15
C THR A 58 -8.49 23.95 -6.65
N LEU A 59 -7.80 23.07 -5.92
CA LEU A 59 -7.93 22.93 -4.48
C LEU A 59 -7.00 23.86 -3.68
N GLN A 60 -5.97 24.41 -4.32
CA GLN A 60 -4.99 25.29 -3.69
C GLN A 60 -4.78 26.56 -4.51
N VAL A 61 -4.90 27.71 -3.86
CA VAL A 61 -4.51 29.00 -4.45
C VAL A 61 -3.32 29.52 -3.64
N ALA A 62 -2.16 29.58 -4.30
CA ALA A 62 -0.86 29.64 -3.60
C ALA A 62 -0.78 28.51 -2.54
N ASP A 63 -0.36 28.83 -1.31
CA ASP A 63 -0.26 27.86 -0.21
C ASP A 63 -1.52 27.76 0.66
N LYS A 64 -2.67 28.31 0.19
CA LYS A 64 -3.92 28.32 0.97
C LYS A 64 -4.97 27.42 0.34
N PRO A 65 -5.65 26.57 1.15
CA PRO A 65 -6.74 25.75 0.64
C PRO A 65 -7.93 26.63 0.25
N THR A 66 -8.51 26.33 -0.91
CA THR A 66 -9.75 26.97 -1.38
C THR A 66 -10.94 26.61 -0.48
N ARG A 67 -12.07 27.29 -0.68
CA ARG A 67 -13.31 26.98 0.05
C ARG A 67 -13.79 25.57 -0.26
N LEU A 68 -13.77 25.18 -1.54
CA LEU A 68 -13.99 23.82 -2.02
C LEU A 68 -13.06 22.82 -1.31
N ALA A 69 -11.76 23.09 -1.25
CA ALA A 69 -10.82 22.20 -0.57
C ALA A 69 -11.09 22.06 0.94
N LYS A 70 -11.49 23.14 1.61
CA LYS A 70 -11.90 23.09 3.02
C LYS A 70 -13.17 22.26 3.20
N ALA A 71 -14.17 22.41 2.33
CA ALA A 71 -15.41 21.63 2.36
C ALA A 71 -15.14 20.13 2.16
N ILE A 72 -14.31 19.77 1.17
CA ILE A 72 -13.84 18.39 0.95
C ILE A 72 -13.09 17.86 2.18
N ALA A 73 -12.24 18.68 2.81
CA ALA A 73 -11.53 18.28 4.01
C ALA A 73 -12.47 18.00 5.20
N GLU A 74 -13.59 18.72 5.35
CA GLU A 74 -14.62 18.41 6.36
C GLU A 74 -15.27 17.05 6.08
N ILE A 75 -15.61 16.75 4.83
CA ILE A 75 -16.13 15.42 4.44
C ILE A 75 -15.10 14.32 4.76
N GLY A 76 -13.83 14.56 4.42
CA GLY A 76 -12.75 13.60 4.72
C GLY A 76 -12.55 13.35 6.23
N ARG A 77 -12.88 14.32 7.10
CA ARG A 77 -12.86 14.11 8.56
C ARG A 77 -14.01 13.21 9.04
N ILE A 78 -15.18 13.30 8.40
CA ILE A 78 -16.30 12.40 8.67
C ILE A 78 -15.89 10.97 8.29
N ASP A 79 -15.44 10.77 7.06
CA ASP A 79 -15.00 9.46 6.56
C ASP A 79 -13.89 8.86 7.43
N LYS A 80 -12.87 9.66 7.76
CA LYS A 80 -11.80 9.25 8.67
C LYS A 80 -12.31 8.85 10.06
N THR A 81 -13.29 9.57 10.61
CA THR A 81 -13.90 9.23 11.90
C THR A 81 -14.61 7.88 11.82
N ILE A 82 -15.44 7.68 10.79
CA ILE A 82 -16.16 6.43 10.55
C ILE A 82 -15.18 5.27 10.37
N HIS A 83 -14.16 5.43 9.53
CA HIS A 83 -13.12 4.44 9.31
C HIS A 83 -12.44 4.02 10.62
N MET A 84 -12.04 4.98 11.45
CA MET A 84 -11.40 4.70 12.72
C MET A 84 -12.33 3.99 13.71
N LEU A 85 -13.61 4.34 13.75
CA LEU A 85 -14.59 3.65 14.57
C LEU A 85 -14.80 2.20 14.11
N ASN A 86 -14.91 1.97 12.81
CA ASN A 86 -15.00 0.63 12.22
C ASN A 86 -13.75 -0.19 12.53
N TYR A 87 -12.55 0.38 12.40
CA TYR A 87 -11.30 -0.29 12.75
C TYR A 87 -11.22 -0.72 14.21
N LEU A 88 -11.78 0.08 15.13
CA LEU A 88 -11.83 -0.25 16.56
C LEU A 88 -12.87 -1.34 16.86
N HIS A 89 -14.04 -1.30 16.21
CA HIS A 89 -15.15 -2.18 16.54
C HIS A 89 -15.09 -3.54 15.81
N ASP A 90 -14.71 -3.55 14.53
CA ASP A 90 -14.77 -4.72 13.65
C ASP A 90 -13.38 -5.34 13.46
N GLU A 91 -13.22 -6.56 13.97
CA GLU A 91 -11.99 -7.35 13.82
C GLU A 91 -11.72 -7.75 12.36
N SER A 92 -12.77 -8.07 11.59
CA SER A 92 -12.64 -8.46 10.19
C SER A 92 -12.14 -7.28 9.35
N PHE A 93 -12.72 -6.10 9.55
CA PHE A 93 -12.26 -4.86 8.91
C PHE A 93 -10.80 -4.53 9.29
N ARG A 94 -10.44 -4.71 10.56
CA ARG A 94 -9.08 -4.52 11.05
C ARG A 94 -8.10 -5.48 10.37
N ARG A 95 -8.46 -6.76 10.27
CA ARG A 95 -7.64 -7.80 9.64
C ARG A 95 -7.42 -7.50 8.15
N GLN A 96 -8.48 -7.12 7.43
CA GLN A 96 -8.36 -6.71 6.02
C GLN A 96 -7.42 -5.51 5.84
N THR A 97 -7.55 -4.49 6.71
CA THR A 97 -6.67 -3.31 6.69
C THR A 97 -5.21 -3.70 6.95
N LEU A 98 -4.95 -4.60 7.91
CA LEU A 98 -3.62 -5.11 8.20
C LEU A 98 -3.04 -5.92 7.05
N VAL A 99 -3.84 -6.73 6.34
CA VAL A 99 -3.39 -7.46 5.15
C VAL A 99 -2.91 -6.50 4.06
N GLN A 100 -3.66 -5.43 3.79
CA GLN A 100 -3.27 -4.41 2.83
C GLN A 100 -2.01 -3.64 3.27
N LEU A 101 -1.92 -3.31 4.56
CA LEU A 101 -0.73 -2.68 5.13
C LEU A 101 0.51 -3.58 4.96
N ASN A 102 0.40 -4.85 5.33
CA ASN A 102 1.48 -5.84 5.21
C ASN A 102 1.95 -6.00 3.76
N LEU A 103 1.05 -5.91 2.78
CA LEU A 103 1.41 -5.91 1.36
C LEU A 103 2.30 -4.72 1.02
N GLY A 104 1.89 -3.51 1.42
CA GLY A 104 2.68 -2.29 1.22
C GLY A 104 4.04 -2.34 1.94
N GLU A 105 4.04 -2.72 3.22
CA GLU A 105 5.25 -2.84 4.04
C GLU A 105 6.20 -3.90 3.49
N GLY A 106 5.69 -5.05 3.03
CA GLY A 106 6.47 -6.11 2.38
C GLY A 106 7.15 -5.59 1.11
N ARG A 107 6.40 -4.91 0.23
CA ARG A 107 6.95 -4.28 -0.98
C ARG A 107 8.02 -3.25 -0.64
N HIS A 108 7.79 -2.40 0.38
CA HIS A 108 8.76 -1.40 0.81
C HIS A 108 10.02 -2.03 1.44
N SER A 109 9.86 -3.10 2.21
CA SER A 109 10.98 -3.85 2.78
C SER A 109 11.84 -4.49 1.70
N LEU A 110 11.22 -5.14 0.71
CA LEU A 110 11.90 -5.66 -0.46
C LEU A 110 12.59 -4.53 -1.24
N GLY A 111 11.91 -3.41 -1.47
CA GLY A 111 12.45 -2.19 -2.07
C GLY A 111 13.76 -1.74 -1.43
N ARG A 112 13.76 -1.62 -0.10
CA ARG A 112 14.96 -1.23 0.66
C ARG A 112 16.08 -2.27 0.57
N SER A 113 15.74 -3.56 0.54
CA SER A 113 16.72 -4.63 0.40
C SER A 113 17.37 -4.65 -1.00
N VAL A 114 16.59 -4.40 -2.05
CA VAL A 114 17.10 -4.31 -3.42
C VAL A 114 17.94 -3.05 -3.58
N PHE A 115 17.44 -1.91 -3.09
CA PHE A 115 18.15 -0.62 -3.10
C PHE A 115 19.13 -0.51 -1.93
N HIS A 116 19.98 -1.52 -1.72
CA HIS A 116 20.90 -1.65 -0.59
C HIS A 116 21.95 -0.52 -0.48
N GLY A 117 22.15 0.29 -1.51
CA GLY A 117 22.99 1.50 -1.46
C GLY A 117 22.33 2.64 -0.66
N LYS A 118 23.10 3.33 0.20
CA LYS A 118 22.61 4.45 1.05
C LYS A 118 21.38 4.10 1.90
N ARG A 119 21.33 2.91 2.50
CA ARG A 119 20.21 2.46 3.38
C ARG A 119 18.83 2.40 2.72
N GLY A 120 18.74 2.27 1.40
CA GLY A 120 17.43 2.31 0.73
C GLY A 120 16.95 3.72 0.36
N GLU A 121 17.77 4.75 0.55
CA GLU A 121 17.39 6.16 0.34
C GLU A 121 17.85 6.68 -1.03
N LEU A 122 16.87 7.12 -1.82
CA LEU A 122 17.08 7.73 -3.13
C LEU A 122 17.69 9.14 -2.97
N HIS A 123 18.99 9.26 -3.24
CA HIS A 123 19.68 10.56 -3.25
C HIS A 123 20.09 10.91 -4.68
N GLN A 124 19.16 11.49 -5.44
CA GLN A 124 19.45 12.07 -6.76
C GLN A 124 18.94 13.51 -6.83
N ARG A 125 19.79 14.44 -7.30
CA ARG A 125 19.51 15.88 -7.32
C ARG A 125 18.43 16.31 -8.34
N TYR A 126 18.18 15.51 -9.37
CA TYR A 126 17.28 15.86 -10.48
C TYR A 126 16.11 14.88 -10.59
N ARG A 127 14.92 15.42 -10.92
CA ARG A 127 13.66 14.67 -11.03
C ARG A 127 13.72 13.51 -12.04
N ALA A 128 14.24 13.75 -13.25
CA ALA A 128 14.37 12.70 -14.27
C ALA A 128 15.25 11.54 -13.79
N GLY A 129 16.37 11.83 -13.11
CA GLY A 129 17.23 10.79 -12.54
C GLY A 129 16.60 10.04 -11.35
N GLN A 130 15.66 10.68 -10.63
CA GLN A 130 14.86 9.99 -9.61
C GLN A 130 13.82 9.05 -10.24
N GLU A 131 13.16 9.51 -11.31
CA GLU A 131 12.18 8.73 -12.07
C GLU A 131 12.81 7.49 -12.72
N ASP A 132 14.00 7.62 -13.32
CA ASP A 132 14.74 6.49 -13.90
C ASP A 132 15.12 5.45 -12.85
N GLN A 133 15.64 5.89 -11.70
CA GLN A 133 16.01 5.00 -10.60
C GLN A 133 14.80 4.29 -9.99
N LEU A 134 13.68 5.02 -9.83
CA LEU A 134 12.42 4.43 -9.35
C LEU A 134 11.83 3.45 -10.37
N GLY A 135 11.94 3.74 -11.66
CA GLY A 135 11.54 2.84 -12.75
C GLY A 135 12.34 1.54 -12.75
N ALA A 136 13.67 1.65 -12.69
CA ALA A 136 14.56 0.48 -12.62
C ALA A 136 14.33 -0.34 -11.34
N LEU A 137 14.20 0.31 -10.18
CA LEU A 137 13.87 -0.36 -8.92
C LEU A 137 12.51 -1.07 -9.03
N GLY A 138 11.50 -0.40 -9.57
CA GLY A 138 10.18 -0.97 -9.81
C GLY A 138 10.22 -2.22 -10.68
N LEU A 139 11.02 -2.20 -11.76
CA LEU A 139 11.22 -3.36 -12.63
C LEU A 139 11.84 -4.54 -11.88
N VAL A 140 12.92 -4.31 -11.13
CA VAL A 140 13.59 -5.37 -10.36
C VAL A 140 12.65 -5.96 -9.31
N LEU A 141 11.87 -5.12 -8.61
CA LEU A 141 10.87 -5.58 -7.65
C LEU A 141 9.81 -6.46 -8.30
N ASN A 142 9.33 -6.09 -9.48
CA ASN A 142 8.35 -6.88 -10.22
C ASN A 142 8.94 -8.22 -10.68
N ILE A 143 10.20 -8.25 -11.14
CA ILE A 143 10.89 -9.49 -11.52
C ILE A 143 11.03 -10.43 -10.33
N ILE A 144 11.47 -9.91 -9.17
CA ILE A 144 11.58 -10.69 -7.94
C ILE A 144 10.20 -11.22 -7.51
N THR A 145 9.18 -10.36 -7.53
CA THR A 145 7.82 -10.75 -7.15
C THR A 145 7.31 -11.86 -8.07
N LEU A 146 7.52 -11.75 -9.38
CA LEU A 146 7.14 -12.78 -10.35
C LEU A 146 7.89 -14.10 -10.09
N TRP A 147 9.20 -14.04 -9.88
CA TRP A 147 10.02 -15.20 -9.55
C TRP A 147 9.52 -15.89 -8.28
N ASN A 148 9.26 -15.13 -7.22
CA ASN A 148 8.72 -15.64 -5.97
C ASN A 148 7.38 -16.33 -6.17
N THR A 149 6.45 -15.71 -6.89
CA THR A 149 5.13 -16.30 -7.15
C THR A 149 5.23 -17.64 -7.89
N ILE A 150 6.08 -17.72 -8.92
CA ILE A 150 6.28 -18.96 -9.69
C ILE A 150 6.86 -20.08 -8.82
N TYR A 151 7.90 -19.77 -8.03
CA TYR A 151 8.55 -20.79 -7.19
C TYR A 151 7.70 -21.16 -5.96
N MET A 152 6.91 -20.23 -5.42
CA MET A 152 5.95 -20.53 -4.36
C MET A 152 4.87 -21.49 -4.85
N ASP A 153 4.33 -21.27 -6.05
CA ASP A 153 3.34 -22.19 -6.64
C ASP A 153 3.94 -23.59 -6.88
N ALA A 154 5.16 -23.65 -7.43
CA ALA A 154 5.88 -24.91 -7.59
C ALA A 154 6.10 -25.64 -6.24
N ALA A 155 6.48 -24.91 -5.19
CA ALA A 155 6.65 -25.46 -3.85
C ALA A 155 5.34 -25.96 -3.23
N ILE A 156 4.25 -25.21 -3.40
CA ILE A 156 2.92 -25.62 -2.94
C ILE A 156 2.47 -26.90 -3.64
N ASN A 157 2.66 -26.97 -4.96
CA ASN A 157 2.29 -28.14 -5.75
C ASN A 157 3.11 -29.38 -5.35
N GLN A 158 4.41 -29.22 -5.10
CA GLN A 158 5.24 -30.29 -4.58
C GLN A 158 4.78 -30.76 -3.19
N LEU A 159 4.51 -29.84 -2.25
CA LEU A 159 4.00 -30.19 -0.91
C LEU A 159 2.68 -30.99 -0.98
N ARG A 160 1.76 -30.57 -1.85
CA ARG A 160 0.50 -31.29 -2.09
C ARG A 160 0.75 -32.71 -2.63
N GLN A 161 1.71 -32.88 -3.55
CA GLN A 161 2.08 -34.19 -4.09
C GLN A 161 2.73 -35.10 -3.05
N GLU A 162 3.51 -34.54 -2.13
CA GLU A 162 4.13 -35.26 -1.00
C GLU A 162 3.14 -35.63 0.11
N GLY A 163 1.86 -35.24 -0.03
CA GLY A 163 0.82 -35.51 0.95
C GLY A 163 0.82 -34.58 2.16
N PHE A 164 1.58 -33.48 2.11
CA PHE A 164 1.55 -32.46 3.16
C PHE A 164 0.20 -31.71 3.12
N PRO A 165 -0.47 -31.49 4.26
CA PRO A 165 -1.74 -30.77 4.29
C PRO A 165 -1.51 -29.28 3.99
N VAL A 166 -1.83 -28.87 2.75
CA VAL A 166 -1.82 -27.47 2.32
C VAL A 166 -3.25 -26.91 2.31
N TYR A 167 -3.57 -26.06 3.27
CA TYR A 167 -4.88 -25.40 3.34
C TYR A 167 -4.92 -24.14 2.48
N ASP A 168 -6.00 -23.96 1.70
CA ASP A 168 -6.17 -22.78 0.84
C ASP A 168 -6.19 -21.46 1.63
N GLU A 169 -6.64 -21.50 2.89
CA GLU A 169 -6.59 -20.35 3.79
C GLU A 169 -5.17 -19.87 4.10
N ASP A 170 -4.21 -20.79 4.15
CA ASP A 170 -2.79 -20.46 4.41
C ASP A 170 -2.11 -19.98 3.14
N VAL A 171 -2.45 -20.59 2.00
CA VAL A 171 -2.00 -20.11 0.67
C VAL A 171 -2.44 -18.67 0.44
N ALA A 172 -3.68 -18.32 0.81
CA ALA A 172 -4.21 -16.96 0.71
C ALA A 172 -3.46 -15.93 1.59
N ARG A 173 -2.66 -16.37 2.56
CA ARG A 173 -1.88 -15.51 3.47
C ARG A 173 -0.42 -15.35 3.05
N LEU A 174 0.02 -16.07 2.01
CA LEU A 174 1.40 -15.99 1.52
C LEU A 174 1.71 -14.61 0.93
N SER A 175 2.97 -14.18 1.10
CA SER A 175 3.47 -12.93 0.54
C SER A 175 4.60 -13.19 -0.43
N ALA A 176 4.44 -12.78 -1.68
CA ALA A 176 5.49 -12.84 -2.71
C ALA A 176 6.65 -11.86 -2.49
N TYR A 177 6.71 -11.16 -1.35
CA TYR A 177 7.77 -10.20 -1.04
C TYR A 177 8.89 -10.77 -0.14
N GLY A 178 8.93 -12.08 0.09
CA GLY A 178 10.08 -12.71 0.77
C GLY A 178 11.35 -12.61 -0.06
N TYR A 179 12.49 -12.29 0.56
CA TYR A 179 13.78 -12.10 -0.14
C TYR A 179 14.99 -12.72 0.54
N GLY A 180 14.80 -13.50 1.62
CA GLY A 180 15.92 -14.14 2.32
C GLY A 180 16.71 -15.14 1.45
N HIS A 181 16.11 -15.66 0.39
CA HIS A 181 16.74 -16.58 -0.55
C HIS A 181 17.45 -15.88 -1.72
N ILE A 182 17.35 -14.55 -1.83
CA ILE A 182 17.91 -13.75 -2.93
C ILE A 182 19.24 -13.18 -2.50
N ASN A 183 20.29 -13.47 -3.25
CA ASN A 183 21.57 -12.83 -3.00
C ASN A 183 21.58 -11.40 -3.55
N MET A 184 21.57 -10.41 -2.65
CA MET A 184 21.62 -8.98 -3.02
C MET A 184 23.04 -8.42 -3.13
N LEU A 185 24.03 -9.10 -2.53
CA LEU A 185 25.40 -8.62 -2.38
C LEU A 185 26.43 -9.72 -2.66
N GLY A 186 27.56 -9.34 -3.25
CA GLY A 186 28.67 -10.26 -3.48
C GLY A 186 28.69 -10.82 -4.90
N ARG A 187 29.02 -12.10 -5.05
CA ARG A 187 29.28 -12.70 -6.36
C ARG A 187 28.02 -13.28 -6.97
N TYR A 188 27.80 -12.93 -8.23
CA TYR A 188 26.74 -13.49 -9.07
C TYR A 188 27.36 -14.49 -10.05
N SER A 189 26.78 -15.68 -10.14
CA SER A 189 27.06 -16.62 -11.22
C SER A 189 25.97 -16.47 -12.28
N PHE A 190 26.38 -16.14 -13.50
CA PHE A 190 25.48 -16.03 -14.66
C PHE A 190 25.42 -17.33 -15.47
N ALA A 191 25.97 -18.43 -14.93
CA ALA A 191 25.81 -19.74 -15.53
C ALA A 191 24.32 -20.11 -15.52
N MET A 192 23.73 -20.25 -16.71
CA MET A 192 22.35 -20.66 -16.89
C MET A 192 22.31 -22.19 -17.04
N PRO A 193 21.72 -22.93 -16.09
CA PRO A 193 21.52 -24.36 -16.21
C PRO A 193 20.70 -24.69 -17.46
N ASP A 194 20.94 -25.85 -18.08
CA ASP A 194 20.28 -26.21 -19.34
C ASP A 194 18.78 -26.40 -19.17
N GLU A 195 18.32 -26.79 -17.98
CA GLU A 195 16.90 -26.85 -17.59
C GLU A 195 16.25 -25.47 -17.76
N VAL A 196 16.89 -24.43 -17.22
CA VAL A 196 16.39 -23.05 -17.31
C VAL A 196 16.39 -22.55 -18.75
N LYS A 197 17.36 -22.94 -19.58
CA LYS A 197 17.38 -22.61 -21.01
C LYS A 197 16.21 -23.24 -21.77
N ARG A 198 15.72 -24.40 -21.32
CA ARG A 198 14.53 -25.07 -21.88
C ARG A 198 13.21 -24.50 -21.32
N GLY A 199 13.27 -23.53 -20.41
CA GLY A 199 12.09 -22.94 -19.77
C GLY A 199 11.61 -23.69 -18.53
N GLU A 200 12.39 -24.66 -18.03
CA GLU A 200 12.07 -25.39 -16.81
C GLU A 200 12.48 -24.59 -15.56
N LEU A 201 11.85 -24.89 -14.42
CA LEU A 201 12.23 -24.30 -13.13
C LEU A 201 13.50 -24.97 -12.59
N ARG A 202 14.27 -24.21 -11.81
CA ARG A 202 15.35 -24.79 -11.02
C ARG A 202 14.75 -25.73 -9.97
N PRO A 203 15.43 -26.84 -9.63
CA PRO A 203 14.99 -27.71 -8.55
C PRO A 203 14.80 -26.94 -7.24
N LEU A 204 13.76 -27.27 -6.48
CA LEU A 204 13.57 -26.73 -5.14
C LEU A 204 14.71 -27.19 -4.23
N ARG A 205 15.09 -26.35 -3.27
CA ARG A 205 16.13 -26.68 -2.30
C ARG A 205 15.53 -27.62 -1.25
N THR A 206 16.09 -28.82 -1.11
CA THR A 206 15.82 -29.69 0.03
C THR A 206 16.55 -29.17 1.26
N THR A 207 15.92 -29.25 2.43
CA THR A 207 16.46 -28.77 3.72
C THR A 207 17.69 -29.53 4.22
N GLU A 208 18.15 -30.55 3.48
CA GLU A 208 19.26 -31.43 3.85
C GLU A 208 20.66 -30.88 3.53
N LYS A 209 20.80 -29.66 3.00
CA LYS A 209 22.13 -29.05 2.80
C LYS A 209 22.24 -27.67 3.45
N PRO A 210 23.20 -27.47 4.38
CA PRO A 210 23.50 -26.16 4.96
C PRO A 210 24.03 -25.16 3.93
#